data_AF-A0A2V9MUE3-F1
#
_entry.id   AF-A0A2V9MUE3-F1
#
_cell.length_a   1.000
_cell.length_b   1.000
_cell.length_c   1.000
_cell.angle_alpha   90.00
_cell.angle_beta   90.00
_cell.angle_gamma   90.00
#
_symmetry.space_group_name_H-M   'P 1'
#
loop_
_entity.id
_entity.type
_entity.pdbx_description
1 polymer ?
#
loop_
_entity_poly.entity_id
_entity_poly.type
_entity_poly.pdbx_seq_one_letter_code
_entity_poly.pdbx_strand_id
1 'polypeptide(L)'
;HMLQETVVREHCHAGFATDGDADRIGAVAEDGSFVDSHKIFAVLLDWLLRRKQWPGEVVRAFNTTRMLDRIAAKHGRKLNECSIGFKYIADLMMDREIVIGGEESGGIGYSRYLPERDGILNSLLLANVMAEEQKPLGEIVAGLQKEFGPHFYGRRDLHIPDEIKFGAIERARADGTSRLGRLAVIKKENLDGIKFFLETSADGNGAEPWVLFRASGTEPLLRIYAEAASPELVEEVLASAEEFVHSA
;
A
#
# COMPACT_ATOMS: atom_id res chain seq x y z
N HIS A 1 19.47 0.11 3.33
CA HIS A 1 20.59 -0.18 4.25
C HIS A 1 21.34 1.06 4.73
N MET A 2 22.05 1.83 3.89
CA MET A 2 22.81 3.01 4.36
C MET A 2 22.00 4.00 5.23
N LEU A 3 20.79 4.36 4.80
CA LEU A 3 19.93 5.26 5.58
C LEU A 3 19.54 4.64 6.94
N GLN A 4 19.17 3.36 6.95
CA GLN A 4 18.77 2.64 8.17
C GLN A 4 19.90 2.60 9.21
N GLU A 5 21.11 2.28 8.76
CA GLU A 5 22.30 2.27 9.61
C GLU A 5 22.64 3.66 10.14
N THR A 6 22.52 4.68 9.28
CA THR A 6 22.84 6.07 9.65
C THR A 6 21.87 6.61 10.69
N VAL A 7 20.57 6.33 10.55
CA VAL A 7 19.56 6.78 11.53
C VAL A 7 19.88 6.27 12.93
N VAL A 8 20.21 4.99 13.06
CA VAL A 8 20.57 4.39 14.35
C VAL A 8 21.92 4.90 14.85
N ARG A 9 22.94 4.95 13.98
CA ARG A 9 24.30 5.36 14.34
C ARG A 9 24.38 6.81 14.82
N GLU A 10 23.66 7.71 14.16
CA GLU A 10 23.66 9.14 14.45
C GLU A 10 22.52 9.55 15.41
N HIS A 11 21.78 8.58 15.96
CA HIS A 11 20.64 8.82 16.86
C HIS A 11 19.60 9.80 16.27
N CYS A 12 19.31 9.67 14.99
CA CYS A 12 18.28 10.47 14.31
C CYS A 12 16.88 9.99 14.72
N HIS A 13 15.93 10.92 14.81
CA HIS A 13 14.53 10.59 15.12
C HIS A 13 13.81 9.88 13.96
N ALA A 14 14.25 10.10 12.73
CA ALA A 14 13.81 9.42 11.52
C ALA A 14 14.79 9.72 10.37
N GLY A 15 14.71 8.95 9.30
CA GLY A 15 15.36 9.22 8.02
C GLY A 15 14.33 9.24 6.89
N PHE A 16 14.48 10.17 5.94
CA PHE A 16 13.63 10.26 4.76
C PHE A 16 14.47 10.16 3.49
N ALA A 17 13.94 9.48 2.49
CA ALA A 17 14.55 9.36 1.18
C ALA A 17 13.51 9.60 0.08
N THR A 18 13.95 10.24 -0.99
CA THR A 18 13.19 10.41 -2.22
C THR A 18 13.91 9.75 -3.39
N ASP A 19 13.18 9.51 -4.48
CA ASP A 19 13.78 9.08 -5.75
C ASP A 19 14.30 10.26 -6.57
N GLY A 20 14.69 10.00 -7.83
CA GLY A 20 15.51 10.91 -8.64
C GLY A 20 14.85 12.24 -8.99
N ASP A 21 13.54 12.23 -9.26
CA ASP A 21 12.71 13.43 -9.48
C ASP A 21 11.94 13.86 -8.21
N ALA A 22 12.18 13.15 -7.10
CA ALA A 22 11.63 13.39 -5.77
C ALA A 22 10.10 13.33 -5.68
N ASP A 23 9.45 12.57 -6.56
CA ASP A 23 8.01 12.37 -6.53
C ASP A 23 7.58 11.31 -5.49
N ARG A 24 8.49 10.44 -5.05
CA ARG A 24 8.23 9.40 -4.05
C ARG A 24 8.94 9.64 -2.73
N ILE A 25 8.40 9.00 -1.69
CA ILE A 25 8.99 8.94 -0.36
C ILE A 25 9.18 7.49 0.13
N GLY A 26 10.30 7.26 0.80
CA GLY A 26 10.50 6.18 1.77
C GLY A 26 11.01 6.75 3.09
N ALA A 27 10.72 6.08 4.20
CA ALA A 27 11.14 6.54 5.51
C ALA A 27 11.75 5.41 6.36
N VAL A 28 12.49 5.81 7.38
CA VAL A 28 13.14 4.95 8.36
C VAL A 28 12.83 5.52 9.73
N ALA A 29 12.35 4.68 10.65
CA ALA A 29 12.10 5.06 12.03
C ALA A 29 13.40 5.10 12.85
N GLU A 30 13.33 5.67 14.05
CA GLU A 30 14.45 5.86 14.98
C GLU A 30 15.22 4.56 15.32
N ASP A 31 14.56 3.40 15.24
CA ASP A 31 15.14 2.08 15.49
C ASP A 31 15.78 1.44 14.24
N GLY A 32 15.78 2.15 13.10
CA GLY A 32 16.28 1.68 11.81
C GLY A 32 15.28 0.83 11.02
N SER A 33 14.06 0.63 11.53
CA SER A 33 13.01 -0.09 10.81
C SER A 33 12.54 0.69 9.59
N PHE A 34 12.27 -0.03 8.50
CA PHE A 34 11.77 0.57 7.27
C PHE A 34 10.28 0.88 7.40
N VAL A 35 9.91 2.12 7.09
CA VAL A 35 8.53 2.60 7.04
C VAL A 35 8.16 2.75 5.56
N ASP A 36 7.44 1.75 5.05
CA ASP A 36 6.99 1.72 3.66
C ASP A 36 5.92 2.78 3.37
N SER A 37 5.65 2.98 2.08
CA SER A 37 4.68 3.93 1.56
C SER A 37 3.27 3.76 2.13
N HIS A 38 2.83 2.52 2.41
CA HIS A 38 1.51 2.28 3.00
C HIS A 38 1.43 2.81 4.43
N LYS A 39 2.48 2.56 5.22
CA LYS A 39 2.58 3.09 6.59
C LYS A 39 2.65 4.61 6.59
N ILE A 40 3.46 5.21 5.70
CA ILE A 40 3.55 6.67 5.56
C ILE A 40 2.18 7.27 5.19
N PHE A 41 1.50 6.67 4.20
CA PHE A 41 0.19 7.13 3.77
C PHE A 41 -0.84 7.02 4.92
N ALA A 42 -0.84 5.92 5.67
CA ALA A 42 -1.73 5.75 6.83
C ALA A 42 -1.48 6.81 7.92
N VAL A 43 -0.21 7.13 8.22
CA VAL A 43 0.17 8.19 9.18
C VAL A 43 -0.33 9.56 8.74
N LEU A 44 -0.06 9.93 7.48
CA LEU A 44 -0.44 11.22 6.95
C LEU A 44 -1.97 11.36 6.85
N LEU A 45 -2.67 10.29 6.43
CA LEU A 45 -4.12 10.26 6.37
C LEU A 45 -4.75 10.44 7.77
N ASP A 46 -4.35 9.64 8.76
CA ASP A 46 -4.93 9.75 10.11
C ASP A 46 -4.64 11.12 10.73
N TRP A 47 -3.43 11.67 10.57
CA TRP A 47 -3.12 13.02 11.04
C TRP A 47 -3.97 14.10 10.37
N LEU A 48 -4.13 14.05 9.04
CA LEU A 48 -4.96 15.02 8.31
C LEU A 48 -6.42 14.98 8.75
N LEU A 49 -6.96 13.79 9.00
CA LEU A 49 -8.36 13.64 9.42
C LEU A 49 -8.56 13.93 10.91
N ARG A 50 -7.67 13.43 11.78
CA ARG A 50 -7.79 13.53 13.25
C ARG A 50 -7.36 14.89 13.78
N ARG A 51 -6.21 15.40 13.34
CA ARG A 51 -5.60 16.64 13.86
C ARG A 51 -6.00 17.85 13.04
N LYS A 52 -5.91 17.75 11.73
CA LYS A 52 -6.19 18.89 10.85
C LYS A 52 -7.66 19.02 10.47
N GLN A 53 -8.42 17.94 10.58
CA GLN A 53 -9.84 17.87 10.25
C GLN A 53 -10.12 18.41 8.84
N TRP A 54 -9.20 18.16 7.91
CA TRP A 54 -9.38 18.63 6.55
C TRP A 54 -10.62 17.94 5.91
N PRO A 55 -11.41 18.69 5.12
CA PRO A 55 -12.52 18.15 4.35
C PRO A 55 -12.00 17.39 3.13
N GLY A 56 -12.89 16.60 2.53
CA GLY A 56 -12.62 15.87 1.30
C GLY A 56 -12.68 14.35 1.44
N GLU A 57 -12.80 13.69 0.29
CA GLU A 57 -12.74 12.24 0.13
C GLU A 57 -11.27 11.76 0.11
N VAL A 58 -11.05 10.46 0.34
CA VAL A 58 -9.72 9.83 0.23
C VAL A 58 -9.66 9.07 -1.09
N VAL A 59 -8.50 9.05 -1.74
CA VAL A 59 -8.28 8.23 -2.96
C VAL A 59 -7.10 7.29 -2.75
N ARG A 60 -7.22 6.04 -3.17
CA ARG A 60 -6.07 5.13 -3.18
C ARG A 60 -6.08 4.26 -4.44
N ALA A 61 -4.89 3.91 -4.94
CA ALA A 61 -4.77 2.97 -6.06
C ALA A 61 -5.19 1.54 -5.66
N PHE A 62 -5.60 0.75 -6.65
CA PHE A 62 -6.15 -0.59 -6.45
C PHE A 62 -5.25 -1.55 -5.66
N ASN A 63 -3.93 -1.40 -5.71
CA ASN A 63 -2.96 -2.24 -5.02
C ASN A 63 -2.45 -1.65 -3.70
N THR A 64 -3.16 -0.71 -3.10
CA THR A 64 -2.76 -0.14 -1.81
C THR A 64 -3.38 -0.86 -0.62
N THR A 65 -2.76 -0.72 0.56
CA THR A 65 -3.28 -1.28 1.82
C THR A 65 -4.74 -0.90 2.06
N ARG A 66 -5.52 -1.86 2.58
CA ARG A 66 -6.90 -1.61 3.03
C ARG A 66 -6.98 -1.01 4.44
N MET A 67 -5.85 -0.73 5.09
CA MET A 67 -5.84 0.08 6.31
C MET A 67 -6.40 1.49 6.07
N LEU A 68 -6.17 2.05 4.87
CA LEU A 68 -6.71 3.37 4.49
C LEU A 68 -8.24 3.37 4.51
N ASP A 69 -8.89 2.28 4.10
CA ASP A 69 -10.35 2.10 4.15
C ASP A 69 -10.85 2.15 5.59
N ARG A 70 -10.14 1.49 6.50
CA ARG A 70 -10.49 1.46 7.93
C ARG A 70 -10.31 2.83 8.59
N ILE A 71 -9.23 3.54 8.25
CA ILE A 71 -8.99 4.92 8.70
C ILE A 71 -10.09 5.84 8.18
N ALA A 72 -10.36 5.83 6.87
CA ALA A 72 -11.38 6.67 6.25
C ALA A 72 -12.76 6.41 6.86
N ALA A 73 -13.15 5.13 7.02
CA ALA A 73 -14.42 4.74 7.62
C ALA A 73 -14.57 5.25 9.07
N LYS A 74 -13.51 5.13 9.89
CA LYS A 74 -13.53 5.62 11.28
C LYS A 74 -13.79 7.12 11.37
N HIS A 75 -13.25 7.88 10.43
CA HIS A 75 -13.41 9.34 10.35
C HIS A 75 -14.63 9.78 9.52
N GLY A 76 -15.49 8.84 9.11
CA GLY A 76 -16.68 9.14 8.30
C GLY A 76 -16.36 9.72 6.93
N ARG A 77 -15.21 9.36 6.34
CA ARG A 77 -14.79 9.80 5.01
C ARG A 77 -15.08 8.74 3.97
N LYS A 78 -15.54 9.19 2.80
CA LYS A 78 -15.66 8.34 1.62
C LYS A 78 -14.26 8.06 1.06
N LEU A 79 -14.00 6.79 0.76
CA LEU A 79 -12.80 6.34 0.07
C LEU A 79 -13.15 5.95 -1.37
N ASN A 80 -12.37 6.45 -2.33
CA ASN A 80 -12.44 6.05 -3.73
C ASN A 80 -11.22 5.18 -4.05
N GLU A 81 -11.48 3.98 -4.56
CA GLU A 81 -10.44 3.12 -5.13
C GLU A 81 -10.40 3.34 -6.64
N CYS A 82 -9.21 3.55 -7.20
CA CYS A 82 -9.01 3.74 -8.64
C CYS A 82 -7.99 2.75 -9.22
N SER A 83 -7.90 2.69 -10.55
CA SER A 83 -6.85 1.94 -11.25
C SER A 83 -5.45 2.43 -10.85
N ILE A 84 -4.43 1.61 -11.11
CA ILE A 84 -3.04 1.88 -10.71
C ILE A 84 -2.41 2.86 -11.70
N GLY A 85 -1.82 3.92 -11.18
CA GLY A 85 -1.25 5.05 -11.90
C GLY A 85 -1.75 6.38 -11.32
N PHE A 86 -0.82 7.24 -10.88
CA PHE A 86 -1.17 8.51 -10.24
C PHE A 86 -2.07 9.42 -11.09
N LYS A 87 -2.04 9.31 -12.42
CA LYS A 87 -2.95 10.04 -13.31
C LYS A 87 -4.44 9.89 -12.93
N TYR A 88 -4.87 8.70 -12.49
CA TYR A 88 -6.26 8.47 -12.08
C TYR A 88 -6.58 9.12 -10.73
N ILE A 89 -5.57 9.24 -9.86
CA ILE A 89 -5.67 9.96 -8.59
C ILE A 89 -5.73 11.46 -8.87
N ALA A 90 -4.87 11.96 -9.75
CA ALA A 90 -4.83 13.36 -10.18
C ALA A 90 -6.17 13.78 -10.83
N ASP A 91 -6.75 12.95 -11.71
CA ASP A 91 -8.07 13.20 -12.30
C ASP A 91 -9.15 13.38 -11.19
N LEU A 92 -9.19 12.47 -10.21
CA LEU A 92 -10.10 12.60 -9.07
C LEU A 92 -9.82 13.82 -8.19
N MET A 93 -8.55 14.19 -8.01
CA MET A 93 -8.13 15.38 -7.26
C MET A 93 -8.52 16.69 -7.95
N MET A 94 -8.63 16.69 -9.28
CA MET A 94 -9.10 17.84 -10.07
C MET A 94 -10.63 17.94 -10.09
N ASP A 95 -11.33 16.81 -10.07
CA ASP A 95 -12.79 16.75 -10.17
C ASP A 95 -13.52 16.89 -8.83
N ARG A 96 -12.86 16.55 -7.72
CA ARG A 96 -13.48 16.43 -6.40
C ARG A 96 -12.63 17.06 -5.31
N GLU A 97 -13.26 17.38 -4.19
CA GLU A 97 -12.51 17.73 -2.98
C GLU A 97 -11.89 16.45 -2.40
N ILE A 98 -10.61 16.21 -2.72
CA ILE A 98 -9.82 15.09 -2.20
C ILE A 98 -8.86 15.62 -1.13
N VAL A 99 -8.85 14.99 0.04
CA VAL A 99 -7.95 15.39 1.14
C VAL A 99 -6.53 14.90 0.92
N ILE A 100 -6.40 13.66 0.45
CA ILE A 100 -5.13 12.97 0.19
C ILE A 100 -5.39 11.83 -0.79
N GLY A 101 -4.41 11.55 -1.65
CA GLY A 101 -4.42 10.35 -2.47
C GLY A 101 -3.02 9.83 -2.75
N GLY A 102 -2.90 8.53 -3.00
CA GLY A 102 -1.59 7.93 -3.22
C GLY A 102 -1.59 6.49 -3.69
N GLU A 103 -0.38 6.02 -3.95
CA GLU A 103 -0.04 4.71 -4.52
C GLU A 103 0.93 3.93 -3.61
N GLU A 104 1.04 2.63 -3.84
CA GLU A 104 2.00 1.74 -3.16
C GLU A 104 3.45 2.10 -3.49
N SER A 105 3.68 2.79 -4.61
CA SER A 105 5.02 3.17 -5.07
C SER A 105 5.69 4.26 -4.21
N GLY A 106 4.98 4.87 -3.26
CA GLY A 106 5.47 5.98 -2.45
C GLY A 106 5.05 7.36 -2.97
N GLY A 107 4.27 7.41 -4.05
CA GLY A 107 3.68 8.64 -4.56
C GLY A 107 2.42 9.00 -3.78
N ILE A 108 2.46 10.11 -3.04
CA ILE A 108 1.34 10.65 -2.26
C ILE A 108 1.20 12.14 -2.56
N GLY A 109 -0.04 12.61 -2.76
CA GLY A 109 -0.37 14.00 -3.08
C GLY A 109 -1.64 14.50 -2.39
N TYR A 110 -1.90 15.80 -2.53
CA TYR A 110 -2.95 16.53 -1.79
C TYR A 110 -3.60 17.61 -2.67
N SER A 111 -4.93 17.60 -2.86
CA SER A 111 -5.60 18.60 -3.71
C SER A 111 -5.42 20.05 -3.24
N ARG A 112 -5.15 20.26 -1.94
CA ARG A 112 -4.92 21.62 -1.39
C ARG A 112 -3.59 22.24 -1.79
N TYR A 113 -2.70 21.49 -2.43
CA TYR A 113 -1.38 21.95 -2.82
C TYR A 113 -1.14 21.71 -4.31
N LEU A 114 -0.99 20.45 -4.71
CA LEU A 114 -0.69 20.05 -6.07
C LEU A 114 -1.34 18.67 -6.29
N PRO A 115 -2.13 18.47 -7.37
CA PRO A 115 -2.66 17.16 -7.72
C PRO A 115 -1.58 16.29 -8.39
N GLU A 116 -0.41 16.22 -7.76
CA GLU A 116 0.76 15.43 -8.15
C GLU A 116 1.47 14.94 -6.88
N ARG A 117 2.31 13.92 -7.05
CA ARG A 117 3.12 13.35 -5.98
C ARG A 117 4.24 14.32 -5.59
N ASP A 118 4.51 14.42 -4.29
CA ASP A 118 5.59 15.28 -3.78
C ASP A 118 6.27 14.63 -2.57
N GLY A 119 7.37 13.90 -2.82
CA GLY A 119 8.13 13.20 -1.78
C GLY A 119 8.77 14.14 -0.75
N ILE A 120 9.10 15.36 -1.14
CA ILE A 120 9.67 16.38 -0.25
C ILE A 120 8.60 16.88 0.71
N LEU A 121 7.42 17.24 0.20
CA LEU A 121 6.28 17.63 1.01
C LEU A 121 5.90 16.50 1.97
N ASN A 122 5.82 15.26 1.49
CA ASN A 122 5.52 14.10 2.33
C ASN A 122 6.54 13.95 3.48
N SER A 123 7.82 14.22 3.21
CA SER A 123 8.89 14.15 4.23
C SER A 123 8.72 15.24 5.29
N LEU A 124 8.41 16.46 4.88
CA LEU A 124 8.17 17.59 5.78
C LEU A 124 6.90 17.38 6.62
N LEU A 125 5.83 16.87 6.01
CA LEU A 125 4.60 16.56 6.71
C LEU A 125 4.84 15.45 7.73
N LEU A 126 5.58 14.39 7.39
CA LEU A 126 5.89 13.32 8.32
C LEU A 126 6.71 13.82 9.53
N ALA A 127 7.71 14.67 9.29
CA ALA A 127 8.44 15.36 10.36
C ALA A 127 7.51 16.23 11.22
N ASN A 128 6.56 16.94 10.60
CA ASN A 128 5.59 17.76 11.33
C ASN A 128 4.62 16.90 12.17
N VAL A 129 4.20 15.72 11.68
CA VAL A 129 3.41 14.76 12.47
C VAL A 129 4.20 14.34 13.71
N MET A 130 5.47 13.96 13.55
CA MET A 130 6.33 13.58 14.68
C MET A 130 6.47 14.71 15.70
N ALA A 131 6.65 15.95 15.23
CA ALA A 131 6.76 17.13 16.09
C ALA A 131 5.46 17.43 16.85
N GLU A 132 4.29 17.32 16.21
CA GLU A 132 2.98 17.56 16.83
C GLU A 132 2.58 16.46 17.81
N GLU A 133 2.85 15.19 17.49
CA GLU A 133 2.55 14.06 18.36
C GLU A 133 3.57 13.89 19.48
N GLN A 134 4.73 14.55 19.38
CA GLN A 134 5.88 14.42 20.28
C GLN A 134 6.27 12.94 20.48
N LYS A 135 6.23 12.17 19.39
CA LYS A 135 6.50 10.74 19.39
C LYS A 135 7.48 10.35 18.28
N PRO A 136 8.31 9.34 18.52
CA PRO A 136 9.10 8.72 17.47
C PRO A 136 8.20 8.13 16.37
N LEU A 137 8.75 8.03 15.15
CA LEU A 137 7.98 7.56 13.99
C LEU A 137 7.55 6.10 14.18
N GLY A 138 8.41 5.26 14.77
CA GLY A 138 8.11 3.86 15.07
C GLY A 138 6.88 3.72 15.99
N GLU A 139 6.78 4.55 17.03
CA GLU A 139 5.63 4.56 17.94
C GLU A 139 4.33 5.00 17.26
N ILE A 140 4.39 6.00 16.38
CA ILE A 140 3.22 6.48 15.63
C ILE A 140 2.69 5.36 14.72
N VAL A 141 3.59 4.70 13.99
CA VAL A 141 3.25 3.54 13.14
C VAL A 141 2.67 2.40 13.97
N ALA A 142 3.31 2.05 15.09
CA ALA A 142 2.82 0.98 15.99
C ALA A 142 1.43 1.31 16.55
N GLY A 143 1.16 2.58 16.87
CA GLY A 143 -0.15 3.06 17.29
C GLY A 143 -1.23 2.79 16.24
N LEU A 144 -0.96 3.09 14.97
CA LEU A 144 -1.89 2.79 13.87
C LEU A 144 -2.11 1.29 13.66
N GLN A 145 -1.04 0.49 13.69
CA GLN A 145 -1.15 -0.97 13.58
C GLN A 145 -1.98 -1.55 14.73
N LYS A 146 -1.88 -1.00 15.95
CA LYS A 146 -2.72 -1.40 17.07
C LYS A 146 -4.18 -1.01 16.88
N GLU A 147 -4.43 0.21 16.42
CA GLU A 147 -5.78 0.77 16.30
C GLU A 147 -6.57 0.21 15.11
N PHE A 148 -5.93 0.13 13.94
CA PHE A 148 -6.52 -0.28 12.67
C PHE A 148 -6.10 -1.69 12.24
N GLY A 149 -5.37 -2.40 13.10
CA GLY A 149 -4.92 -3.76 12.89
C GLY A 149 -3.64 -3.88 12.06
N PRO A 150 -2.80 -4.88 12.35
CA PRO A 150 -1.54 -5.09 11.65
C PRO A 150 -1.76 -5.29 10.15
N HIS A 151 -0.94 -4.63 9.33
CA HIS A 151 -0.83 -4.87 7.90
C HIS A 151 0.63 -4.96 7.47
N PHE A 152 0.89 -5.92 6.60
CA PHE A 152 2.17 -6.16 5.95
C PHE A 152 1.91 -6.32 4.47
N TYR A 153 2.88 -5.91 3.67
CA TYR A 153 2.75 -5.83 2.23
C TYR A 153 3.98 -6.43 1.57
N GLY A 154 3.78 -7.12 0.45
CA GLY A 154 4.87 -7.69 -0.34
C GLY A 154 4.57 -7.68 -1.83
N ARG A 155 5.63 -7.67 -2.63
CA ARG A 155 5.55 -7.70 -4.10
C ARG A 155 6.58 -8.66 -4.66
N ARG A 156 6.20 -9.42 -5.69
CA ARG A 156 7.12 -10.18 -6.55
C ARG A 156 6.96 -9.75 -8.01
N ASP A 157 8.09 -9.51 -8.65
CA ASP A 157 8.17 -9.12 -10.05
C ASP A 157 8.69 -10.31 -10.87
N LEU A 158 7.77 -11.06 -11.48
CA LEU A 158 8.08 -12.29 -12.22
C LEU A 158 8.37 -11.97 -13.69
N HIS A 159 9.62 -12.17 -14.11
CA HIS A 159 10.04 -12.02 -15.49
C HIS A 159 9.84 -13.36 -16.22
N ILE A 160 8.71 -13.47 -16.91
CA ILE A 160 8.21 -14.75 -17.46
C ILE A 160 7.72 -14.58 -18.90
N PRO A 161 7.78 -15.63 -19.73
CA PRO A 161 7.23 -15.60 -21.09
C PRO A 161 5.76 -15.19 -21.12
N ASP A 162 5.37 -14.47 -22.18
CA ASP A 162 4.01 -13.99 -22.37
C ASP A 162 2.96 -15.11 -22.31
N GLU A 163 3.28 -16.29 -22.82
CA GLU A 163 2.41 -17.47 -22.74
C GLU A 163 2.06 -17.83 -21.28
N ILE A 164 3.05 -17.88 -20.39
CA ILE A 164 2.83 -18.16 -18.96
C ILE A 164 2.08 -17.00 -18.30
N LYS A 165 2.50 -15.76 -18.57
CA LYS A 165 1.87 -14.55 -18.03
C LYS A 165 0.39 -14.48 -18.36
N PHE A 166 0.02 -14.62 -19.63
CA PHE A 166 -1.37 -14.55 -20.07
C PHE A 166 -2.16 -15.79 -19.65
N GLY A 167 -1.55 -16.98 -19.67
CA GLY A 167 -2.17 -18.19 -19.13
C GLY A 167 -2.55 -18.05 -17.66
N ALA A 168 -1.66 -17.50 -16.83
CA ALA A 168 -1.94 -17.23 -15.42
C ALA A 168 -3.08 -16.22 -15.22
N ILE A 169 -3.14 -15.14 -16.01
CA ILE A 169 -4.24 -14.16 -15.93
C ILE A 169 -5.58 -14.76 -16.33
N GLU A 170 -5.62 -15.57 -17.39
CA GLU A 170 -6.85 -16.24 -17.83
C GLU A 170 -7.34 -17.24 -16.77
N ARG A 171 -6.44 -18.06 -16.20
CA ARG A 171 -6.78 -18.94 -15.08
C ARG A 171 -7.23 -18.15 -13.85
N ALA A 172 -6.60 -17.01 -13.56
CA ALA A 172 -6.99 -16.21 -12.41
C ALA A 172 -8.43 -15.66 -12.57
N ARG A 173 -8.75 -15.21 -13.79
CA ARG A 173 -10.06 -14.67 -14.16
C ARG A 173 -11.16 -15.72 -14.13
N ALA A 174 -10.86 -16.98 -14.46
CA ALA A 174 -11.84 -18.05 -14.55
C ALA A 174 -12.62 -18.28 -13.22
N ASP A 175 -13.93 -18.46 -13.32
CA ASP A 175 -14.81 -18.70 -12.15
C ASP A 175 -14.42 -19.95 -11.36
N GLY A 176 -13.81 -20.94 -12.03
CA GLY A 176 -13.35 -22.18 -11.42
C GLY A 176 -12.17 -22.04 -10.45
N THR A 177 -11.41 -20.93 -10.51
CA THR A 177 -10.29 -20.72 -9.59
C THR A 177 -10.81 -20.28 -8.23
N SER A 178 -10.95 -21.25 -7.32
CA SER A 178 -11.48 -21.08 -5.97
C SER A 178 -10.42 -21.16 -4.87
N ARG A 179 -9.15 -21.42 -5.21
CA ARG A 179 -8.05 -21.59 -4.25
C ARG A 179 -6.71 -21.13 -4.82
N LEU A 180 -5.81 -20.73 -3.91
CA LEU A 180 -4.37 -20.60 -4.12
C LEU A 180 -3.67 -21.45 -3.06
N GLY A 181 -3.11 -22.59 -3.47
CA GLY A 181 -2.58 -23.57 -2.52
C GLY A 181 -3.63 -23.98 -1.48
N ARG A 182 -3.35 -23.70 -0.21
CA ARG A 182 -4.28 -23.98 0.90
C ARG A 182 -5.30 -22.86 1.18
N LEU A 183 -5.19 -21.72 0.53
CA LEU A 183 -5.99 -20.53 0.78
C LEU A 183 -7.22 -20.52 -0.14
N ALA A 184 -8.42 -20.48 0.43
CA ALA A 184 -9.65 -20.38 -0.35
C ALA A 184 -9.85 -18.95 -0.86
N VAL A 185 -10.32 -18.79 -2.10
CA VAL A 185 -10.68 -17.48 -2.68
C VAL A 185 -12.12 -17.18 -2.29
N ILE A 186 -12.32 -16.13 -1.49
CA ILE A 186 -13.64 -15.68 -1.04
C ILE A 186 -14.28 -14.71 -2.04
N LYS A 187 -13.46 -13.84 -2.63
CA LYS A 187 -13.91 -12.79 -3.53
C LYS A 187 -12.86 -12.52 -4.60
N LYS A 188 -13.32 -12.15 -5.80
CA LYS A 188 -12.48 -11.64 -6.88
C LYS A 188 -12.87 -10.22 -7.24
N GLU A 189 -11.87 -9.42 -7.58
CA GLU A 189 -12.03 -8.10 -8.19
C GLU A 189 -11.11 -7.99 -9.40
N ASN A 190 -11.52 -7.22 -10.41
CA ASN A 190 -10.81 -7.17 -11.69
C ASN A 190 -10.63 -5.74 -12.25
N LEU A 191 -10.53 -4.75 -11.35
CA LEU A 191 -10.41 -3.33 -11.71
C LEU A 191 -9.11 -3.01 -12.49
N ASP A 192 -7.96 -3.51 -12.01
CA ASP A 192 -6.66 -3.35 -12.67
C ASP A 192 -5.77 -4.56 -12.34
N GLY A 193 -5.91 -5.62 -13.14
CA GLY A 193 -5.41 -6.96 -12.84
C GLY A 193 -6.50 -7.85 -12.23
N ILE A 194 -6.13 -8.98 -11.65
CA ILE A 194 -7.06 -9.90 -10.95
C ILE A 194 -6.66 -9.99 -9.48
N LYS A 195 -7.51 -9.47 -8.59
CA LYS A 195 -7.32 -9.50 -7.15
C LYS A 195 -8.18 -10.60 -6.52
N PHE A 196 -7.57 -11.44 -5.70
CA PHE A 196 -8.25 -12.42 -4.86
C PHE A 196 -8.22 -11.98 -3.41
N PHE A 197 -9.37 -12.02 -2.75
CA PHE A 197 -9.44 -12.00 -1.29
C PHE A 197 -9.47 -13.43 -0.79
N LEU A 198 -8.64 -13.72 0.20
CA LEU A 198 -8.35 -15.06 0.64
C LEU A 198 -8.92 -15.31 2.03
N GLU A 199 -9.41 -16.52 2.25
CA GLU A 199 -9.85 -16.96 3.57
C GLU A 199 -8.66 -17.14 4.49
N THR A 200 -8.80 -16.63 5.72
CA THR A 200 -7.84 -16.86 6.79
C THR A 200 -8.56 -17.23 8.07
N SER A 201 -7.93 -18.11 8.85
CA SER A 201 -8.36 -18.44 10.20
C SER A 201 -7.80 -17.46 11.25
N ALA A 202 -7.16 -16.38 10.82
CA ALA A 202 -6.60 -15.39 11.73
C ALA A 202 -7.73 -14.58 12.39
N ASP A 203 -8.04 -14.92 13.64
CA ASP A 203 -8.91 -14.13 14.50
C ASP A 203 -8.21 -12.81 14.87
N GLY A 204 -8.82 -11.67 14.55
CA GLY A 204 -8.26 -10.37 14.94
C GLY A 204 -8.77 -9.19 14.11
N ASN A 205 -8.20 -8.00 14.35
CA ASN A 205 -8.50 -6.78 13.61
C ASN A 205 -7.52 -6.50 12.46
N GLY A 206 -6.57 -7.41 12.19
CA GLY A 206 -5.53 -7.26 11.17
C GLY A 206 -6.05 -7.28 9.73
N ALA A 207 -5.14 -7.05 8.78
CA ALA A 207 -5.49 -7.06 7.36
C ALA A 207 -5.96 -8.44 6.89
N GLU A 208 -7.16 -8.47 6.28
CA GLU A 208 -7.64 -9.60 5.50
C GLU A 208 -6.68 -9.87 4.34
N PRO A 209 -6.23 -11.12 4.13
CA PRO A 209 -5.26 -11.39 3.09
C PRO A 209 -5.85 -11.24 1.71
N TRP A 210 -5.10 -10.60 0.83
CA TRP A 210 -5.41 -10.55 -0.59
C TRP A 210 -4.15 -10.66 -1.43
N VAL A 211 -4.32 -11.08 -2.68
CA VAL A 211 -3.27 -11.09 -3.69
C VAL A 211 -3.78 -10.51 -5.00
N LEU A 212 -2.94 -9.76 -5.71
CA LEU A 212 -3.23 -9.16 -7.01
C LEU A 212 -2.21 -9.64 -8.05
N PHE A 213 -2.72 -10.21 -9.13
CA PHE A 213 -1.97 -10.52 -10.35
C PHE A 213 -2.14 -9.39 -11.36
N ARG A 214 -1.05 -8.72 -11.73
CA ARG A 214 -1.07 -7.62 -12.69
C ARG A 214 -0.02 -7.81 -13.78
N ALA A 215 -0.48 -8.17 -14.97
CA ALA A 215 0.39 -8.31 -16.14
C ALA A 215 0.85 -6.94 -16.66
N SER A 216 2.13 -6.82 -16.99
CA SER A 216 2.63 -5.71 -17.80
C SER A 216 2.14 -5.86 -19.24
N GLY A 217 1.61 -4.78 -19.81
CA GLY A 217 1.14 -4.74 -21.20
C GLY A 217 2.25 -4.62 -22.24
N THR A 218 3.43 -4.14 -21.83
CA THR A 218 4.57 -3.85 -22.73
C THR A 218 5.78 -4.73 -22.48
N GLU A 219 5.82 -5.43 -21.33
CA GLU A 219 6.98 -6.21 -20.92
C GLU A 219 6.57 -7.64 -20.55
N PRO A 220 7.47 -8.63 -20.71
CA PRO A 220 7.27 -10.00 -20.22
C PRO A 220 7.42 -10.06 -18.68
N LEU A 221 6.55 -9.33 -17.99
CA LEU A 221 6.57 -9.10 -16.55
C LEU A 221 5.17 -9.28 -15.98
N LEU A 222 5.04 -10.10 -14.94
CA LEU A 222 3.85 -10.24 -14.10
C LEU A 222 4.19 -9.76 -12.68
N ARG A 223 3.48 -8.76 -12.19
CA ARG A 223 3.63 -8.29 -10.80
C ARG A 223 2.58 -8.99 -9.93
N ILE A 224 3.03 -9.59 -8.85
CA ILE A 224 2.19 -10.15 -7.79
C ILE A 224 2.33 -9.26 -6.58
N TYR A 225 1.22 -8.75 -6.06
CA TYR A 225 1.17 -7.97 -4.83
C TYR A 225 0.35 -8.71 -3.79
N ALA A 226 0.73 -8.65 -2.53
CA ALA A 226 -0.03 -9.23 -1.44
C ALA A 226 -0.04 -8.32 -0.21
N GLU A 227 -1.15 -8.32 0.50
CA GLU A 227 -1.27 -7.76 1.85
C GLU A 227 -1.80 -8.85 2.78
N ALA A 228 -1.32 -8.88 4.02
CA ALA A 228 -1.87 -9.73 5.08
C ALA A 228 -1.54 -9.19 6.48
N ALA A 229 -2.11 -9.81 7.51
CA ALA A 229 -1.92 -9.43 8.91
C ALA A 229 -0.55 -9.78 9.52
N SER A 230 0.28 -10.58 8.84
CA SER A 230 1.65 -10.88 9.27
C SER A 230 2.61 -11.04 8.08
N PRO A 231 3.94 -10.83 8.27
CA PRO A 231 4.93 -11.07 7.22
C PRO A 231 4.92 -12.51 6.70
N GLU A 232 4.72 -13.48 7.59
CA GLU A 232 4.70 -14.91 7.25
C GLU A 232 3.52 -15.24 6.34
N LEU A 233 2.35 -14.65 6.61
CA LEU A 233 1.17 -14.85 5.77
C LEU A 233 1.31 -14.12 4.42
N VAL A 234 1.95 -12.95 4.38
CA VAL A 234 2.29 -12.29 3.10
C VAL A 234 3.18 -13.21 2.25
N GLU A 235 4.22 -13.78 2.84
CA GLU A 235 5.15 -14.67 2.15
C GLU A 235 4.45 -15.94 1.66
N GLU A 236 3.58 -16.54 2.49
CA GLU A 236 2.79 -17.70 2.09
C GLU A 236 1.85 -17.39 0.92
N VAL A 237 1.17 -16.24 0.95
CA VAL A 237 0.28 -15.80 -0.13
C VAL A 237 1.07 -15.59 -1.42
N LEU A 238 2.23 -14.93 -1.35
CA LEU A 238 3.09 -14.68 -2.50
C LEU A 238 3.64 -15.98 -3.09
N ALA A 239 4.10 -16.90 -2.25
CA ALA A 239 4.59 -18.21 -2.69
C ALA A 239 3.48 -19.01 -3.38
N SER A 240 2.30 -19.10 -2.77
CA SER A 240 1.14 -19.79 -3.35
C SER A 240 0.70 -19.17 -4.68
N ALA A 241 0.81 -17.85 -4.80
CA ALA A 241 0.48 -17.12 -6.02
C ALA A 241 1.52 -17.36 -7.13
N GLU A 242 2.80 -17.40 -6.80
CA GLU A 242 3.86 -17.73 -7.77
C GLU A 242 3.75 -19.18 -8.27
N GLU A 243 3.47 -20.14 -7.37
CA GLU A 243 3.17 -21.52 -7.77
C GLU A 243 1.97 -21.59 -8.72
N PHE A 244 0.91 -20.83 -8.45
CA PHE A 244 -0.26 -20.74 -9.33
C PHE A 244 0.05 -20.15 -10.72
N VAL A 245 1.01 -19.23 -10.81
CA VAL A 245 1.45 -18.68 -12.10
C VAL A 245 2.12 -19.77 -12.94
N HIS A 246 2.94 -20.60 -12.31
CA HIS A 246 3.70 -21.65 -12.98
C HIS A 246 2.96 -22.98 -13.14
N SER A 247 1.79 -23.15 -12.53
CA SER A 247 0.97 -24.34 -12.74
C SER A 247 0.44 -24.39 -14.18
N ALA A 248 0.34 -25.59 -14.74
CA ALA A 248 -0.21 -25.83 -16.08
C ALA A 248 -1.74 -25.91 -16.01
#